data_AF-A0A329RXZ3-F1
#
_entry.id   AF-A0A329RXZ3-F1
#
_cell.length_a   1.000
_cell.length_b   1.000
_cell.length_c   1.000
_cell.angle_alpha   90.00
_cell.angle_beta   90.00
_cell.angle_gamma   90.00
#
_symmetry.space_group_name_H-M   'P 1'
#
loop_
_entity.id
_entity.type
_entity.pdbx_description
1 polymer ?
#
loop_
_entity_poly.entity_id
_entity_poly.type
_entity_poly.pdbx_seq_one_letter_code
_entity_poly.pdbx_strand_id
1 'polypeptide(L)'
;MVTDKFGSGSFAQHAVIDGETKLNMKNAFQAFKENNTAWIDVEVVIVDKDFTEIDVLPKELPDATIILCHFHVIDYMHRESSKRMYGFTSVEKTHVKNMITLMVRTDYEREFDRYLQAIQVLCKTKPAFYE
;
A
#
# COMPACT_ATOMS: atom_id res chain seq x y z
N MET A 1 -2.45 10.38 10.15
CA MET A 1 -2.87 11.77 9.86
C MET A 1 -4.19 11.71 9.13
N VAL A 2 -5.01 12.76 9.24
CA VAL A 2 -6.23 12.94 8.45
C VAL A 2 -6.04 14.18 7.58
N THR A 3 -6.69 14.22 6.42
CA THR A 3 -6.64 15.36 5.51
C THR A 3 -8.06 15.69 5.10
N ASP A 4 -8.44 16.95 5.24
CA ASP A 4 -9.76 17.41 4.82
C ASP A 4 -9.81 17.67 3.31
N LYS A 5 -11.01 17.98 2.80
CA LYS A 5 -11.25 18.33 1.40
C LYS A 5 -10.52 19.59 0.91
N PHE A 6 -9.98 20.40 1.80
CA PHE A 6 -9.19 21.59 1.47
C PHE A 6 -7.69 21.31 1.45
N GLY A 7 -7.29 20.04 1.67
CA GLY A 7 -5.89 19.62 1.71
C GLY A 7 -5.20 19.93 3.03
N SER A 8 -5.95 20.33 4.07
CA SER A 8 -5.40 20.59 5.40
C SER A 8 -5.20 19.28 6.15
N GLY A 9 -3.95 18.98 6.48
CA GLY A 9 -3.56 17.78 7.23
C GLY A 9 -3.49 18.03 8.73
N SER A 10 -3.97 17.08 9.52
CA SER A 10 -3.77 17.07 10.98
C SER A 10 -3.44 15.67 11.50
N PHE A 11 -2.79 15.63 12.66
CA PHE A 11 -2.57 14.40 13.40
C PHE A 11 -3.83 14.05 14.19
N ALA A 12 -4.32 12.82 14.04
CA ALA A 12 -5.56 12.36 14.68
C ALA A 12 -5.32 11.40 15.86
N GLN A 13 -4.38 10.46 15.71
CA GLN A 13 -4.02 9.51 16.76
C GLN A 13 -2.65 8.88 16.48
N HIS A 14 -1.98 8.45 17.55
CA HIS A 14 -0.92 7.46 17.52
C HIS A 14 -1.28 6.35 18.52
N ALA A 15 -1.08 5.11 18.12
CA ALA A 15 -1.31 3.94 18.98
C ALA A 15 -0.03 3.12 19.03
N VAL A 16 0.38 2.76 20.25
CA VAL A 16 1.44 1.78 20.47
C VAL A 16 0.76 0.46 20.80
N ILE A 17 1.00 -0.56 19.98
CA ILE A 17 0.37 -1.88 20.10
C ILE A 17 1.42 -2.96 20.28
N ASP A 18 1.08 -3.99 21.07
CA ASP A 18 1.94 -5.16 21.28
C ASP A 18 1.74 -6.20 20.16
N GLY A 19 2.27 -5.87 18.98
CA GLY A 19 2.20 -6.71 17.79
C GLY A 19 0.98 -6.46 16.90
N GLU A 20 1.17 -6.71 15.61
CA GLU A 20 0.19 -6.52 14.53
C GLU A 20 -0.79 -7.70 14.48
N THR A 21 -1.60 -7.85 15.53
CA THR A 21 -2.70 -8.82 15.54
C THR A 21 -4.01 -8.15 15.18
N LYS A 22 -4.95 -8.90 14.59
CA LYS A 22 -6.30 -8.38 14.26
C LYS A 22 -7.01 -7.78 15.48
N LEU A 23 -6.82 -8.39 16.66
CA LEU A 23 -7.41 -7.90 17.91
C LEU A 23 -6.78 -6.57 18.35
N ASN A 24 -5.45 -6.46 18.30
CA ASN A 24 -4.76 -5.22 18.67
C ASN A 24 -5.11 -4.07 17.73
N MET A 25 -5.15 -4.33 16.42
CA MET A 25 -5.56 -3.35 15.42
C MET A 25 -7.00 -2.89 15.64
N LYS A 26 -7.91 -3.83 15.93
CA LYS A 26 -9.30 -3.49 16.27
C LYS A 26 -9.37 -2.59 17.50
N ASN A 27 -8.66 -2.92 18.57
CA ASN A 27 -8.65 -2.11 19.80
C ASN A 27 -8.10 -0.70 19.54
N ALA A 28 -7.04 -0.57 18.75
CA ALA A 28 -6.49 0.73 18.36
C ALA A 28 -7.49 1.56 17.55
N PHE A 29 -8.23 0.93 16.63
CA PHE A 29 -9.29 1.59 15.86
C PHE A 29 -10.50 1.97 16.71
N GLN A 30 -10.89 1.15 17.68
CA GLN A 30 -11.96 1.50 18.61
C GLN A 30 -11.60 2.74 19.43
N ALA A 31 -10.39 2.80 19.97
CA ALA A 31 -9.89 3.99 20.65
C ALA A 31 -9.89 5.23 19.72
N PHE A 32 -9.55 5.06 18.44
CA PHE A 32 -9.66 6.15 17.45
C PHE A 32 -11.08 6.67 17.31
N LYS A 33 -12.06 5.78 17.15
CA LYS A 33 -13.46 6.16 16.99
C LYS A 33 -14.06 6.81 18.24
N GLU A 34 -13.69 6.30 19.42
CA GLU A 34 -14.13 6.86 20.71
C GLU A 34 -13.62 8.30 20.89
N ASN A 35 -12.39 8.58 20.44
CA ASN A 35 -11.77 9.89 20.57
C ASN A 35 -12.11 10.86 19.42
N ASN A 36 -12.58 10.35 18.28
CA ASN A 36 -12.79 11.13 17.06
C ASN A 36 -14.17 10.86 16.47
N THR A 37 -15.25 11.41 17.03
CA THR A 37 -16.63 11.13 16.60
C THR A 37 -16.92 11.44 15.13
N ALA A 38 -16.13 12.32 14.49
CA ALA A 38 -16.16 12.59 13.05
C ALA A 38 -15.57 11.46 12.18
N TRP A 39 -15.17 10.32 12.77
CA TRP A 39 -14.67 9.16 12.04
C TRP A 39 -15.68 8.64 11.00
N ILE A 40 -16.97 8.91 11.20
CA ILE A 40 -18.04 8.52 10.28
C ILE A 40 -17.96 9.25 8.93
N ASP A 41 -17.26 10.39 8.88
CA ASP A 41 -17.05 11.18 7.68
C ASP A 41 -15.78 10.77 6.90
N VAL A 42 -15.09 9.70 7.34
CA VAL A 42 -13.90 9.20 6.65
C VAL A 42 -14.29 8.51 5.35
N GLU A 43 -13.98 9.13 4.23
CA GLU A 43 -14.29 8.60 2.89
C GLU A 43 -13.20 7.66 2.35
N VAL A 44 -11.93 7.93 2.67
CA VAL A 44 -10.79 7.18 2.14
C VAL A 44 -9.77 6.93 3.23
N VAL A 45 -9.26 5.70 3.31
CA VAL A 45 -8.14 5.32 4.18
C VAL A 45 -6.98 4.86 3.32
N ILE A 46 -5.83 5.53 3.48
CA ILE A 46 -4.57 5.14 2.85
C ILE A 46 -3.78 4.31 3.86
N VAL A 47 -3.52 3.05 3.55
CA VAL A 47 -2.82 2.12 4.45
C VAL A 47 -1.57 1.52 3.84
N ASP A 48 -0.70 0.98 4.70
CA ASP A 48 0.42 0.18 4.24
C ASP A 48 -0.09 -1.12 3.57
N LYS A 49 0.80 -1.88 2.95
CA LYS A 49 0.54 -3.18 2.33
C LYS A 49 0.26 -4.29 3.37
N ASP A 50 0.32 -4.01 4.68
CA ASP A 50 0.05 -5.02 5.70
C ASP A 50 -1.37 -5.59 5.56
N PHE A 51 -1.43 -6.89 5.26
CA PHE A 51 -2.66 -7.64 5.07
C PHE A 51 -3.50 -7.71 6.35
N THR A 52 -2.90 -7.56 7.53
CA THR A 52 -3.62 -7.56 8.80
C THR A 52 -4.49 -6.31 8.93
N GLU A 53 -3.96 -5.13 8.56
CA GLU A 53 -4.72 -3.87 8.55
C GLU A 53 -5.85 -3.93 7.52
N ILE A 54 -5.54 -4.40 6.30
CA ILE A 54 -6.50 -4.52 5.19
C ILE A 54 -7.69 -5.41 5.56
N ASP A 55 -7.51 -6.42 6.41
CA ASP A 55 -8.59 -7.31 6.86
C ASP A 55 -9.48 -6.71 7.95
N VAL A 56 -8.97 -5.75 8.73
CA VAL A 56 -9.66 -5.13 9.87
C VAL A 56 -10.43 -3.89 9.44
N LEU A 57 -9.82 -3.06 8.60
CA LEU A 57 -10.36 -1.75 8.22
C LEU A 57 -11.75 -1.80 7.58
N PRO A 58 -12.07 -2.71 6.64
CA PRO A 58 -13.41 -2.77 6.05
C PRO A 58 -14.52 -3.11 7.05
N LYS A 59 -14.17 -3.73 8.19
CA LYS A 59 -15.12 -4.04 9.27
C LYS A 59 -15.31 -2.85 10.20
N GLU A 60 -14.26 -2.06 10.39
CA GLU A 60 -14.28 -0.89 11.26
C GLU A 60 -14.78 0.37 10.53
N LEU A 61 -14.49 0.53 9.24
CA LEU A 61 -14.89 1.66 8.41
C LEU A 61 -15.58 1.15 7.14
N PRO A 62 -16.79 0.58 7.26
CA PRO A 62 -17.46 -0.08 6.15
C PRO A 62 -17.81 0.85 4.99
N ASP A 63 -17.98 2.14 5.26
CA ASP A 63 -18.32 3.16 4.27
C ASP A 63 -17.09 3.83 3.64
N ALA A 64 -15.89 3.56 4.17
CA ALA A 64 -14.65 4.12 3.65
C ALA A 64 -14.04 3.25 2.55
N THR A 65 -13.49 3.89 1.53
CA THR A 65 -12.67 3.22 0.52
C THR A 65 -11.26 3.00 1.06
N ILE A 66 -10.85 1.75 1.18
CA ILE A 66 -9.50 1.38 1.62
C ILE A 66 -8.59 1.27 0.40
N ILE A 67 -7.52 2.08 0.37
CA ILE A 67 -6.52 2.07 -0.70
C ILE A 67 -5.11 1.89 -0.16
N LEU A 68 -4.24 1.29 -0.97
CA LEU A 68 -2.84 1.11 -0.61
C LEU A 68 -2.05 2.39 -0.83
N CYS A 69 -1.13 2.67 0.09
CA CYS A 69 -0.17 3.74 -0.04
C CYS A 69 0.80 3.46 -1.18
N HIS A 70 0.80 4.31 -2.21
CA HIS A 70 1.74 4.19 -3.33
C HIS A 70 3.21 4.16 -2.88
N PHE A 71 3.55 4.95 -1.86
CA PHE A 71 4.91 4.99 -1.32
C PHE A 71 5.35 3.61 -0.81
N HIS A 72 4.57 3.00 0.08
CA HIS A 72 4.92 1.70 0.64
C HIS A 72 4.85 0.57 -0.38
N VAL A 73 3.89 0.60 -1.32
CA VAL A 73 3.83 -0.37 -2.41
C VAL A 73 5.09 -0.31 -3.28
N ILE A 74 5.52 0.88 -3.69
CA ILE A 74 6.73 1.06 -4.50
C ILE A 74 7.96 0.57 -3.74
N ASP A 75 8.11 1.01 -2.48
CA ASP A 75 9.23 0.66 -1.62
C ASP A 75 9.33 -0.86 -1.36
N TYR A 76 8.20 -1.51 -1.05
CA TYR A 76 8.10 -2.96 -0.95
C TYR A 76 8.53 -3.65 -2.24
N MET A 77 7.95 -3.28 -3.38
CA MET A 77 8.25 -3.90 -4.68
C MET A 77 9.71 -3.66 -5.11
N HIS A 78 10.31 -2.53 -4.73
CA HIS A 78 11.73 -2.25 -4.92
C HIS A 78 12.62 -3.17 -4.08
N ARG A 79 12.25 -3.44 -2.82
CA ARG A 79 12.95 -4.41 -1.98
C ARG A 79 12.83 -5.82 -2.53
N GLU A 80 11.63 -6.23 -2.91
CA GLU A 80 11.37 -7.54 -3.51
C GLU A 80 12.23 -7.75 -4.76
N SER A 81 12.12 -6.86 -5.76
CA SER A 81 12.95 -6.93 -6.98
C SER A 81 14.45 -6.85 -6.73
N SER A 82 14.90 -6.41 -5.54
CA SER A 82 16.31 -6.40 -5.18
C SER A 82 16.84 -7.73 -4.65
N LYS A 83 15.96 -8.66 -4.24
CA LYS A 83 16.34 -9.97 -3.70
C LYS A 83 17.19 -10.75 -4.69
N ARG A 84 18.27 -11.36 -4.20
CA ARG A 84 19.24 -12.11 -5.03
C ARG A 84 18.63 -13.35 -5.67
N MET A 85 17.62 -13.95 -5.03
CA MET A 85 16.95 -15.16 -5.51
C MET A 85 16.31 -15.01 -6.89
N TYR A 86 15.96 -13.78 -7.30
CA TYR A 86 15.39 -13.51 -8.61
C TYR A 86 16.44 -13.37 -9.72
N GLY A 87 17.73 -13.36 -9.38
CA GLY A 87 18.81 -13.39 -10.37
C GLY A 87 18.89 -12.18 -11.30
N PHE A 88 18.31 -11.03 -10.92
CA PHE A 88 18.42 -9.80 -11.71
C PHE A 88 19.85 -9.23 -11.67
N THR A 89 20.35 -8.84 -12.83
CA THR A 89 21.52 -7.96 -12.98
C THR A 89 21.20 -6.56 -12.45
N SER A 90 22.23 -5.74 -12.20
CA SER A 90 22.04 -4.36 -11.74
C SER A 90 21.21 -3.51 -12.71
N VAL A 91 21.38 -3.73 -14.02
CA VAL A 91 20.63 -3.02 -15.06
C VAL A 91 19.16 -3.45 -15.05
N GLU A 92 18.89 -4.76 -15.01
CA GLU A 92 17.51 -5.27 -14.92
C GLU A 92 16.81 -4.76 -13.65
N LYS A 93 17.48 -4.73 -12.50
CA LYS A 93 16.91 -4.17 -11.26
C LYS A 93 16.48 -2.72 -11.43
N THR A 94 17.31 -1.88 -12.04
CA THR A 94 16.97 -0.48 -12.29
C THR A 94 15.76 -0.36 -13.20
N HIS A 95 15.70 -1.14 -14.29
CA HIS A 95 14.55 -1.11 -15.21
C HIS A 95 13.26 -1.57 -14.53
N VAL A 96 13.28 -2.69 -13.80
CA VAL A 96 12.12 -3.20 -13.06
C VAL A 96 11.61 -2.16 -12.06
N LYS A 97 12.50 -1.56 -11.25
CA LYS A 97 12.14 -0.53 -10.26
C LYS A 97 11.52 0.72 -10.89
N ASN A 98 12.08 1.18 -12.00
CA ASN A 98 11.54 2.34 -12.72
C ASN A 98 10.15 2.02 -13.28
N MET A 99 9.97 0.84 -13.90
CA MET A 99 8.66 0.43 -14.42
C MET A 99 7.63 0.25 -13.31
N ILE A 100 7.98 -0.35 -12.16
CA ILE A 100 7.10 -0.44 -10.98
C ILE A 100 6.66 0.95 -10.54
N THR A 101 7.59 1.90 -10.48
CA THR A 101 7.28 3.27 -10.06
C THR A 101 6.32 3.95 -11.03
N LEU A 102 6.53 3.79 -12.34
CA LEU A 102 5.64 4.33 -13.37
C LEU A 102 4.27 3.64 -13.35
N MET A 103 4.24 2.32 -13.17
CA MET A 103 3.03 1.52 -13.05
C MET A 103 2.17 1.97 -11.89
N VAL A 104 2.74 2.20 -10.70
CA VAL A 104 1.98 2.61 -9.51
C VAL A 104 1.56 4.08 -9.57
N ARG A 105 2.31 4.94 -10.26
CA ARG A 105 2.05 6.40 -10.30
C ARG A 105 1.21 6.87 -11.48
N THR A 106 0.89 6.00 -12.42
CA THR A 106 0.07 6.39 -13.57
C THR A 106 -1.37 6.65 -13.16
N ASP A 107 -1.99 7.66 -13.75
CA ASP A 107 -3.42 7.97 -13.59
C ASP A 107 -4.31 7.16 -14.56
N TYR A 108 -3.70 6.46 -15.52
CA TYR A 108 -4.41 5.74 -16.58
C TYR A 108 -4.20 4.23 -16.49
N GLU A 109 -5.30 3.49 -16.38
CA GLU A 109 -5.33 2.02 -16.35
C GLU A 109 -4.63 1.40 -17.56
N ARG A 110 -4.81 1.98 -18.75
CA ARG A 110 -4.12 1.54 -19.96
C ARG A 110 -2.59 1.58 -19.82
N GLU A 111 -2.05 2.63 -19.19
CA GLU A 111 -0.61 2.73 -18.99
C GLU A 111 -0.15 1.80 -17.85
N PHE A 112 -0.98 1.60 -16.81
CA PHE A 112 -0.74 0.57 -15.80
C PHE A 112 -0.56 -0.80 -16.45
N ASP A 113 -1.51 -1.22 -17.28
CA ASP A 113 -1.46 -2.51 -18.00
C ASP A 113 -0.23 -2.61 -18.90
N ARG A 114 0.12 -1.51 -19.57
CA ARG A 114 1.32 -1.45 -20.41
C ARG A 114 2.60 -1.65 -19.61
N TYR A 115 2.73 -1.01 -18.45
CA TYR A 115 3.91 -1.20 -17.59
C TYR A 115 3.93 -2.59 -16.96
N LEU A 116 2.77 -3.12 -16.54
CA LEU A 116 2.64 -4.48 -16.04
C LEU A 116 3.10 -5.50 -17.10
N GLN A 117 2.62 -5.36 -18.33
CA GLN A 117 3.02 -6.20 -19.46
C GLN A 117 4.52 -6.07 -19.76
N ALA A 118 5.08 -4.86 -19.69
CA ALA A 118 6.52 -4.65 -19.88
C ALA A 118 7.36 -5.35 -18.80
N ILE A 119 6.93 -5.30 -17.53
CA ILE A 119 7.55 -6.03 -16.43
C ILE A 119 7.42 -7.55 -16.67
N GLN A 120 6.26 -8.04 -17.11
CA GLN A 120 6.02 -9.45 -17.49
C GLN A 120 6.98 -9.94 -18.56
N VAL A 121 7.18 -9.16 -19.61
CA VAL A 121 8.12 -9.50 -20.68
C VAL A 121 9.56 -9.51 -20.16
N LEU A 122 9.98 -8.51 -19.39
CA LEU A 122 11.34 -8.41 -18.86
C LEU A 122 11.68 -9.58 -17.91
N CYS A 123 10.71 -9.97 -17.08
CA CYS A 123 10.88 -11.01 -16.09
C CYS A 123 10.48 -12.41 -16.59
N LYS A 124 10.16 -12.58 -17.89
CA LYS A 124 9.77 -13.88 -18.48
C LYS A 124 10.82 -14.98 -18.26
N THR A 125 12.10 -14.62 -18.17
CA THR A 125 13.21 -15.54 -17.89
C THR A 125 13.51 -15.69 -16.39
N LYS A 126 12.70 -15.07 -15.53
CA LYS A 126 12.85 -15.02 -14.06
C LYS A 126 11.58 -15.52 -13.37
N PRO A 127 11.20 -16.80 -13.55
CA PRO A 127 9.91 -17.33 -13.09
C PRO A 127 9.69 -17.16 -11.57
N ALA A 128 10.77 -17.26 -10.79
CA ALA A 128 10.73 -17.06 -9.34
C ALA A 128 10.22 -15.68 -8.90
N PHE A 129 10.21 -14.66 -9.77
CA PHE A 129 9.68 -13.33 -9.44
C PHE A 129 8.15 -13.24 -9.60
N TYR A 130 7.52 -14.17 -10.33
CA TYR A 130 6.07 -14.21 -10.56
C TYR A 130 5.33 -15.29 -9.78
N GLU A 131 6.04 -16.31 -9.33
CA GLU A 131 5.53 -17.37 -8.43
C GLU A 131 5.56 -16.92 -6.97
#